data_AF-A0AAD6WJ45-F1
#
_entry.id   AF-A0AAD6WJ45-F1
#
_cell.length_a   1.000
_cell.length_b   1.000
_cell.length_c   1.000
_cell.angle_alpha   90.00
_cell.angle_beta   90.00
_cell.angle_gamma   90.00
#
_symmetry.space_group_name_H-M   'P 1'
#
loop_
_entity.id
_entity.type
_entity.pdbx_description
1 polymer ?
#
loop_
_entity_poly.entity_id
_entity_poly.type
_entity_poly.pdbx_seq_one_letter_code
_entity_poly.pdbx_strand_id
1 'polypeptide(L)'
;MQDAVDCPEWIVPINIFKSLAEEYDFELVFVKNNHDFVHENMKKPEYVDLMQRLGALGDGNQDLTDLYLAFVLRKRGQPNRTPVKSKRDKGKMHLEKEAILYISTEV
;
A
#
# COMPACT_ATOMS: atom_id res chain seq x y z
N MET A 1 -14.78 8.24 -10.07
CA MET A 1 -14.89 7.05 -10.94
C MET A 1 -15.18 7.37 -12.41
N GLN A 2 -15.59 8.60 -12.77
CA GLN A 2 -15.92 8.95 -14.16
C GLN A 2 -14.74 8.83 -15.15
N ASP A 3 -13.50 8.82 -14.64
CA ASP A 3 -12.28 8.61 -15.43
C ASP A 3 -11.75 7.16 -15.40
N ALA A 4 -12.42 6.24 -14.68
CA ALA A 4 -12.04 4.84 -14.63
C ALA A 4 -12.71 4.06 -15.77
N VAL A 5 -12.00 3.08 -16.33
CA VAL A 5 -12.55 2.17 -17.36
C VAL A 5 -13.74 1.41 -16.77
N ASP A 6 -14.87 1.35 -17.48
CA ASP A 6 -16.03 0.57 -17.09
C ASP A 6 -15.68 -0.93 -17.17
N CYS A 7 -15.31 -1.50 -16.03
CA CYS A 7 -14.75 -2.84 -15.90
C CYS A 7 -15.48 -3.59 -14.77
N PRO A 8 -15.83 -4.87 -14.95
CA PRO A 8 -16.41 -5.65 -13.86
C PRO A 8 -15.41 -5.81 -12.71
N GLU A 9 -15.78 -5.31 -11.53
CA GLU A 9 -15.05 -5.48 -10.27
C GLU A 9 -15.69 -6.58 -9.41
N TRP A 10 -14.88 -7.27 -8.61
CA TRP A 10 -15.35 -8.34 -7.71
C TRP A 10 -15.27 -7.90 -6.26
N ILE A 11 -16.29 -8.25 -5.47
CA ILE A 11 -16.27 -8.03 -4.02
C ILE A 11 -15.26 -9.00 -3.39
N VAL A 12 -14.36 -8.46 -2.57
CA VAL A 12 -13.33 -9.23 -1.86
C VAL A 12 -13.59 -9.16 -0.36
N PRO A 13 -14.16 -10.21 0.26
CA PRO A 13 -14.25 -10.29 1.72
C PRO A 13 -12.85 -10.43 2.33
N ILE A 14 -12.47 -9.49 3.20
CA ILE A 14 -11.10 -9.40 3.72
C ILE A 14 -10.65 -10.64 4.51
N ASN A 15 -11.58 -11.31 5.18
CA ASN A 15 -11.33 -12.56 5.91
C ASN A 15 -10.94 -13.69 4.96
N ILE A 16 -11.64 -13.83 3.83
CA ILE A 16 -11.33 -14.85 2.81
C ILE A 16 -10.01 -14.52 2.12
N PHE A 17 -9.79 -13.24 1.78
CA PHE A 17 -8.53 -12.79 1.20
C PHE A 17 -7.33 -13.09 2.10
N LYS A 18 -7.47 -12.84 3.41
CA LYS A 18 -6.42 -13.15 4.39
C LYS A 18 -6.14 -14.65 4.44
N SER A 19 -7.16 -15.50 4.54
CA SER A 19 -6.98 -16.95 4.56
C SER A 19 -6.31 -17.47 3.29
N LEU A 20 -6.69 -16.95 2.12
CA LEU A 20 -6.06 -17.30 0.85
C LEU A 20 -4.58 -16.86 0.84
N ALA A 21 -4.27 -15.64 1.27
CA ALA A 21 -2.89 -15.17 1.33
C ALA A 21 -2.01 -16.06 2.23
N GLU A 22 -2.53 -16.45 3.39
CA GLU A 22 -1.82 -17.34 4.33
C GLU A 22 -1.55 -18.73 3.74
N GLU A 23 -2.46 -19.28 2.94
CA GLU A 23 -2.28 -20.55 2.23
C GLU A 23 -1.11 -20.50 1.23
N TYR A 24 -0.87 -19.34 0.60
CA TYR A 24 0.23 -19.11 -0.34
C TYR A 24 1.50 -18.54 0.32
N ASP A 25 1.70 -18.77 1.62
CA ASP A 25 2.87 -18.30 2.38
C ASP A 25 3.02 -16.77 2.42
N PHE A 26 1.91 -16.02 2.33
CA PHE A 26 1.91 -14.59 2.59
C PHE A 26 1.35 -14.28 3.97
N GLU A 27 1.91 -13.25 4.59
CA GLU A 27 1.46 -12.72 5.86
C GLU A 27 0.94 -11.31 5.66
N LEU A 28 -0.30 -11.07 6.08
CA LEU A 28 -0.88 -9.74 6.10
C LEU A 28 -0.26 -8.92 7.25
N VAL A 29 0.58 -7.95 6.90
CA VAL A 29 1.34 -7.13 7.86
C VAL A 29 0.63 -5.81 8.16
N PHE A 30 -0.16 -5.33 7.20
CA PHE A 30 -0.88 -4.08 7.31
C PHE A 30 -2.22 -4.20 6.58
N VAL A 31 -3.28 -3.69 7.20
CA VAL A 31 -4.60 -3.56 6.60
C VAL A 31 -5.30 -2.37 7.22
N LYS A 32 -5.78 -1.44 6.39
CA LYS A 32 -6.43 -0.24 6.88
C LYS A 32 -7.38 0.36 5.86
N ASN A 33 -8.49 0.92 6.33
CA ASN A 33 -9.37 1.72 5.47
C ASN A 33 -8.56 2.87 4.86
N ASN A 34 -8.80 3.15 3.58
CA ASN A 34 -8.01 4.11 2.84
C ASN A 34 -8.21 5.56 3.33
N HIS A 35 -9.41 5.93 3.76
CA HIS A 35 -9.66 7.23 4.40
C HIS A 35 -8.77 7.40 5.63
N ASP A 36 -8.74 6.41 6.52
CA ASP A 36 -7.91 6.45 7.73
C ASP A 36 -6.41 6.42 7.41
N PHE A 37 -6.01 5.71 6.36
CA PHE A 37 -4.63 5.66 5.90
C PHE A 37 -4.16 7.02 5.38
N VAL A 38 -4.96 7.67 4.52
CA VAL A 38 -4.65 9.00 3.99
C VAL A 38 -4.64 10.02 5.12
N HIS A 39 -5.67 10.03 5.97
CA HIS A 39 -5.77 10.98 7.07
C HIS A 39 -4.56 10.92 8.03
N GLU A 40 -4.04 9.73 8.35
CA GLU A 40 -2.84 9.61 9.17
C GLU A 40 -1.56 10.04 8.46
N ASN A 41 -1.38 9.67 7.19
CA ASN A 41 -0.19 10.06 6.46
C ASN A 41 -0.15 11.56 6.15
N MET A 42 -1.32 12.19 5.99
CA MET A 42 -1.45 13.64 5.85
C MET A 42 -1.04 14.44 7.09
N LYS A 43 -0.78 13.79 8.24
CA LYS A 43 -0.18 14.45 9.42
C LYS A 43 1.32 14.68 9.27
N LYS A 44 1.97 14.02 8.32
CA LYS A 44 3.42 14.15 8.07
C LYS A 44 3.66 15.19 6.98
N PRO A 45 4.45 16.24 7.25
CA PRO A 45 4.62 17.36 6.33
C PRO A 45 5.24 16.93 4.98
N GLU A 46 6.09 15.90 4.95
CA GLU A 46 6.67 15.39 3.72
C GLU A 46 5.63 14.84 2.74
N TYR A 47 4.54 14.27 3.26
CA TYR A 47 3.47 13.70 2.44
C TYR A 47 2.47 14.75 1.99
N VAL A 48 2.26 15.79 2.81
CA VAL A 48 1.47 16.95 2.39
C VAL A 48 2.12 17.66 1.20
N ASP A 49 3.43 17.93 1.26
CA ASP A 49 4.17 18.54 0.14
C ASP A 49 4.07 17.70 -1.13
N LEU A 50 4.23 16.38 -1.00
CA LEU A 50 4.10 15.46 -2.12
C LEU A 50 2.70 15.51 -2.74
N MET A 51 1.64 15.43 -1.92
CA MET A 51 0.26 15.46 -2.40
C MET A 51 -0.10 16.80 -3.04
N GLN A 52 0.43 17.92 -2.53
CA GLN A 52 0.30 19.24 -3.16
C GLN A 52 0.95 19.28 -4.54
N ARG A 53 2.18 18.79 -4.66
CA ARG A 53 2.92 18.74 -5.93
C ARG A 53 2.26 17.83 -6.95
N LEU A 54 1.61 16.76 -6.50
CA LEU A 54 0.82 15.86 -7.35
C LEU A 54 -0.55 16.44 -7.72
N GLY A 55 -0.97 17.55 -7.12
CA GLY A 55 -2.31 18.11 -7.31
C GLY A 55 -3.44 17.22 -6.75
N ALA A 56 -3.10 16.31 -5.83
CA ALA A 56 -4.00 15.26 -5.36
C ALA A 56 -4.92 15.69 -4.20
N LEU A 57 -4.71 16.89 -3.64
CA LEU A 57 -5.48 17.37 -2.48
C LEU A 57 -6.89 17.86 -2.79
N GLY A 58 -7.26 17.98 -4.07
CA GLY A 58 -8.62 18.27 -4.51
C GLY A 58 -9.28 19.47 -3.83
N ASP A 59 -10.60 19.52 -3.91
CA ASP A 59 -11.49 20.51 -3.28
C ASP A 59 -12.17 19.98 -2.00
N GLY A 60 -11.79 18.79 -1.53
CA GLY A 60 -12.29 18.21 -0.28
C GLY A 60 -13.54 17.34 -0.40
N ASN A 61 -13.87 16.84 -1.60
CA ASN A 61 -14.97 15.88 -1.77
C ASN A 61 -14.55 14.48 -1.26
N GLN A 62 -15.09 14.07 -0.10
CA GLN A 62 -14.64 12.91 0.68
C GLN A 62 -15.27 11.56 0.26
N ASP A 63 -16.24 11.57 -0.65
CA ASP A 63 -17.25 10.51 -0.76
C ASP A 63 -16.75 9.15 -1.32
N LEU A 64 -15.53 9.05 -1.86
CA LEU A 64 -15.02 7.82 -2.49
C LEU A 64 -13.90 7.14 -1.71
N THR A 65 -13.34 7.77 -0.67
CA THR A 65 -12.18 7.21 0.03
C THR A 65 -12.52 6.03 0.94
N ASP A 66 -13.76 5.97 1.42
CA ASP A 66 -14.22 4.95 2.37
C ASP A 66 -14.40 3.55 1.74
N LEU A 67 -14.55 3.46 0.41
CA LEU A 67 -14.71 2.18 -0.30
C LEU A 67 -13.39 1.44 -0.51
N TYR A 68 -12.25 2.12 -0.37
CA TYR A 68 -10.94 1.52 -0.64
C TYR A 68 -10.24 1.05 0.64
N LEU A 69 -9.39 0.03 0.48
CA LEU A 69 -8.59 -0.56 1.55
C LEU A 69 -7.12 -0.58 1.13
N ALA A 70 -6.23 -0.10 2.00
CA ALA A 70 -4.79 -0.23 1.84
C ALA A 70 -4.30 -1.48 2.62
N PHE A 71 -3.55 -2.36 1.97
CA PHE A 71 -3.00 -3.55 2.61
C PHE A 71 -1.56 -3.85 2.16
N VAL A 72 -0.80 -4.54 3.01
CA VAL A 72 0.56 -5.00 2.69
C VAL A 72 0.74 -6.45 3.08
N LEU A 73 1.23 -7.26 2.14
CA LEU A 73 1.59 -8.66 2.35
C LEU A 73 3.12 -8.83 2.39
N ARG A 74 3.61 -9.63 3.33
CA ARG A 74 4.99 -10.10 3.40
C ARG A 74 5.06 -11.55 2.97
N LYS A 75 5.91 -11.86 2.00
CA LYS A 75 6.18 -13.24 1.59
C LYS A 75 7.04 -13.95 2.65
N ARG A 76 6.59 -15.09 3.15
CA ARG A 76 7.34 -15.95 4.08
C ARG A 76 8.45 -16.70 3.32
N GLY A 77 9.54 -17.01 4.01
CA GLY A 77 10.63 -17.83 3.47
C GLY A 77 11.66 -17.12 2.58
N GLN A 78 11.54 -15.80 2.33
CA GLN A 78 12.71 -15.06 1.81
C GLN A 78 13.70 -14.80 2.96
N PRO A 79 14.97 -15.24 2.87
CA PRO A 79 15.98 -14.77 3.80
C PRO A 79 16.05 -13.24 3.71
N ASN A 80 16.33 -12.55 4.83
CA ASN A 80 16.68 -11.12 4.80
C ASN A 80 17.70 -10.94 3.68
N ARG A 81 17.28 -10.37 2.54
CA ARG A 81 18.18 -10.17 1.41
C ARG A 81 19.24 -9.19 1.90
N THR A 82 20.43 -9.69 2.20
CA THR A 82 21.61 -8.85 2.28
C THR A 82 21.67 -8.10 0.96
N PRO A 83 21.77 -6.76 0.94
CA PRO A 83 21.76 -5.99 -0.30
C PRO A 83 22.96 -6.43 -1.14
N VAL A 84 22.72 -7.33 -2.09
CA VAL A 84 23.71 -7.69 -3.09
C VAL A 84 23.80 -6.46 -3.97
N LYS A 85 24.98 -5.84 -4.05
CA LYS A 85 25.29 -4.79 -5.01
C LYS A 85 25.15 -5.32 -6.44
N SER A 86 23.92 -5.49 -6.92
CA SER A 86 23.63 -5.88 -8.30
C SER A 86 23.69 -4.62 -9.15
N LYS A 87 24.55 -4.65 -10.17
CA LYS A 87 24.57 -3.67 -11.27
C LYS A 87 23.14 -3.31 -11.66
N ARG A 88 22.83 -2.01 -11.68
CA ARG A 88 21.54 -1.40 -12.03
C ARG A 88 20.84 -2.15 -13.17
N ASP A 89 19.94 -3.05 -12.80
CA ASP A 89 19.01 -3.69 -13.72
C ASP A 89 17.82 -2.75 -13.87
N LYS A 90 17.69 -2.12 -15.04
CA LYS A 90 16.85 -0.94 -15.31
C LYS A 90 15.33 -1.17 -15.21
N GLY A 91 14.87 -2.30 -14.67
CA GLY A 91 13.44 -2.66 -14.63
C GLY A 91 12.96 -3.30 -13.33
N LYS A 92 13.83 -3.58 -12.35
CA LYS A 92 13.39 -4.10 -11.06
C LYS A 92 13.39 -2.97 -10.04
N MET A 93 12.22 -2.66 -9.50
CA MET A 93 12.10 -1.72 -8.38
C MET A 93 12.74 -2.37 -7.15
N HIS A 94 14.02 -2.09 -6.94
CA HIS A 94 14.75 -2.46 -5.74
C HIS A 94 14.31 -1.52 -4.62
N LEU A 95 13.23 -1.88 -3.93
CA LEU A 95 12.88 -1.25 -2.66
C LEU A 95 13.91 -1.71 -1.63
N GLU A 96 14.77 -0.80 -1.19
CA GLU A 96 15.65 -1.04 -0.05
C GLU A 96 14.80 -1.30 1.21
N LYS A 97 15.33 -2.05 2.16
CA LYS A 97 14.58 -2.37 3.39
C LYS A 97 14.23 -1.09 4.16
N GLU A 98 15.11 -0.11 4.08
CA GLU A 98 14.96 1.24 4.61
C GLU A 98 13.95 2.08 3.83
N ALA A 99 13.59 1.71 2.59
CA ALA A 99 12.53 2.34 1.81
C ALA A 99 11.13 1.85 2.20
N ILE A 100 11.04 0.75 2.96
CA ILE A 100 9.83 0.33 3.68
C ILE A 100 9.71 1.20 4.95
N LEU A 101 9.64 2.51 4.76
CA LEU A 101 9.36 3.44 5.84
C LEU A 101 7.89 3.25 6.21
N TYR A 102 7.62 3.07 7.51
CA TYR A 102 6.27 3.11 8.10
C TYR A 102 5.44 1.82 8.15
N ILE A 103 6.01 0.64 7.89
CA ILE A 103 5.37 -0.61 8.36
C ILE A 103 5.79 -0.85 9.81
N SER A 104 5.18 -0.11 10.74
CA SER A 104 5.30 -0.46 12.17
C SER A 104 4.48 -1.73 12.41
N THR A 105 5.14 -2.82 12.73
CA THR A 105 4.52 -3.98 13.38
C THR A 105 4.25 -3.65 14.84
N GLU A 106 3.21 -2.86 15.09
CA GLU A 106 2.54 -2.85 16.38
C GLU A 106 1.10 -3.29 16.12
N VAL A 107 0.78 -4.45 16.72
CA VAL A 107 -0.55 -5.07 16.76
C VAL A 107 -1.25 -4.58 18.00
#